data_AF-S4PRC7-F1
#
_entry.id   AF-S4PRC7-F1
#
_cell.length_a   1.000
_cell.length_b   1.000
_cell.length_c   1.000
_cell.angle_alpha   90.00
_cell.angle_beta   90.00
_cell.angle_gamma   90.00
#
_symmetry.space_group_name_H-M   'P 1'
#
loop_
_entity.id
_entity.type
_entity.pdbx_description
1 polymer ?
#
loop_
_entity_poly.entity_id
_entity_poly.type
_entity_poly.pdbx_seq_one_letter_code
_entity_poly.pdbx_strand_id
1 'polypeptide(L)'
;FNAKRPPNQIWILYYLECPYHTASLRPTSLDVFNWTATYRRDSDIVAPYEKWVYHDTLFTEKEPERNYAANKTKKVAWFVSNCHARNRRLQYARQLSKFISVDIYGACGSHHCPRADPNCLEMLDKEYKFYLAFENSNCRDYVTEKFFVNGLQHDVLPIV
;
A
#
# COMPACT_ATOMS: atom_id res chain seq x y z
N PHE A 1 17.71 -5.61 22.47
CA PHE A 1 17.20 -6.91 22.91
C PHE A 1 18.28 -7.60 23.72
N ASN A 2 18.01 -7.96 24.98
CA ASN A 2 18.93 -8.77 25.80
C ASN A 2 18.43 -10.22 25.81
N ALA A 3 18.37 -10.82 24.62
CA ALA A 3 17.94 -12.21 24.46
C ALA A 3 19.01 -12.97 23.67
N LYS A 4 19.37 -14.16 24.16
CA LYS A 4 20.28 -15.07 23.47
C LYS A 4 19.43 -16.11 22.77
N ARG A 5 19.57 -16.21 21.44
CA ARG A 5 18.84 -17.18 20.63
C ARG A 5 19.23 -18.62 21.02
N PRO A 6 18.27 -19.52 21.29
CA PRO A 6 18.55 -20.94 21.48
C PRO A 6 19.15 -21.58 20.23
N PRO A 7 20.13 -22.51 20.34
CA PRO A 7 20.84 -23.05 19.17
C PRO A 7 19.93 -23.78 18.17
N ASN A 8 18.85 -24.39 18.65
CA ASN A 8 17.93 -25.20 17.83
C ASN A 8 16.68 -24.43 17.38
N GLN A 9 16.67 -23.09 17.48
CA GLN A 9 15.54 -22.27 17.07
C GLN A 9 15.97 -21.24 16.03
N ILE A 10 15.20 -21.15 14.95
CA ILE A 10 15.35 -20.10 13.94
C ILE A 10 14.56 -18.88 14.43
N TRP A 11 15.22 -17.72 14.49
CA TRP A 11 14.56 -16.45 14.81
C TRP A 11 14.48 -15.61 13.54
N ILE A 12 13.29 -15.07 13.27
CA ILE A 12 13.00 -14.32 12.06
C ILE A 12 12.72 -12.87 12.45
N LEU A 13 13.40 -11.93 11.81
CA LEU A 13 13.06 -10.52 11.87
C LEU A 13 11.96 -10.22 10.85
N TYR A 14 10.75 -9.98 11.33
CA TYR A 14 9.60 -9.71 10.48
C TYR A 14 9.25 -8.22 10.44
N TYR A 15 9.27 -7.61 9.25
CA TYR A 15 8.85 -6.23 9.02
C TYR A 15 8.06 -6.09 7.72
N LEU A 16 6.84 -5.57 7.85
CA LEU A 16 6.00 -5.24 6.71
C LEU A 16 6.08 -3.74 6.35
N GLU A 17 6.44 -2.91 7.33
CA GLU A 17 6.54 -1.46 7.19
C GLU A 17 7.96 -1.03 6.76
N CYS A 18 8.07 0.13 6.13
CA CYS A 18 9.34 0.61 5.61
C CYS A 18 10.34 1.00 6.74
N PRO A 19 11.65 1.10 6.45
CA PRO A 19 12.67 1.40 7.47
C PRO A 19 12.51 2.77 8.14
N TYR A 20 11.90 3.75 7.46
CA TYR A 20 11.65 5.07 8.05
C TYR A 20 10.50 5.08 9.07
N HIS A 21 9.65 4.06 9.03
CA HIS A 21 8.47 3.92 9.89
C HIS A 21 8.56 2.70 10.82
N THR A 22 9.73 2.07 10.87
CA THR A 22 10.03 0.93 11.72
C THR A 22 11.08 1.33 12.76
N ALA A 23 10.92 0.86 14.00
CA ALA A 23 11.88 1.15 15.06
C ALA A 23 13.25 0.55 14.71
N SER A 24 14.30 1.35 14.82
CA SER A 24 15.66 0.88 14.60
C SER A 24 16.06 -0.17 15.64
N LEU A 25 16.68 -1.25 15.17
CA LEU A 25 17.30 -2.22 16.06
C LEU A 25 18.63 -1.67 16.58
N ARG A 26 18.95 -1.96 17.84
CA ARG A 26 20.31 -1.74 18.34
C ARG A 26 21.26 -2.66 17.56
N PRO A 27 22.49 -2.23 17.22
CA PRO A 27 23.45 -3.06 16.50
C PRO A 27 23.64 -4.43 17.16
N THR A 28 23.69 -4.45 18.51
CA THR A 28 23.81 -5.67 19.31
C THR A 28 22.63 -6.65 19.21
N SER A 29 21.53 -6.23 18.59
CA SER A 29 20.33 -7.05 18.38
C SER A 29 20.25 -7.63 16.96
N LEU A 30 21.11 -7.21 16.03
CA LEU A 30 21.10 -7.69 14.65
C LEU A 30 21.54 -9.17 14.58
N ASP A 31 22.57 -9.54 15.34
CA ASP A 31 23.14 -10.90 15.34
C ASP A 31 22.24 -11.95 16.03
N VAL A 32 21.07 -11.55 16.52
CA VAL A 32 20.14 -12.44 17.21
C VAL A 32 19.18 -13.14 16.24
N PHE A 33 19.02 -12.62 15.02
CA PHE A 33 18.12 -13.17 14.01
C PHE A 33 18.89 -14.02 12.99
N ASN A 34 18.29 -15.11 12.52
CA ASN A 34 18.84 -15.92 11.43
C ASN A 34 18.37 -15.42 10.08
N TRP A 35 17.08 -15.09 9.98
CA TRP A 35 16.41 -14.79 8.73
C TRP A 35 15.63 -13.48 8.84
N THR A 36 15.39 -12.89 7.69
CA THR A 36 14.54 -11.74 7.48
C THR A 36 13.28 -12.16 6.74
N ALA A 37 12.13 -11.67 7.18
CA ALA A 37 10.87 -11.82 6.46
C ALA A 37 10.24 -10.45 6.25
N THR A 38 10.37 -9.90 5.04
CA THR A 38 9.95 -8.52 4.75
C THR A 38 9.41 -8.37 3.34
N TYR A 39 8.87 -7.19 3.01
CA TYR A 39 8.43 -6.88 1.64
C TYR A 39 9.57 -6.83 0.62
N ARG A 40 10.82 -6.68 1.06
CA ARG A 40 11.99 -6.61 0.18
C ARG A 40 12.23 -7.95 -0.51
N ARG A 41 12.50 -7.91 -1.81
CA ARG A 41 12.72 -9.13 -2.62
C ARG A 41 14.04 -9.85 -2.30
N ASP A 42 14.94 -9.21 -1.57
CA ASP A 42 16.21 -9.77 -1.09
C ASP A 42 16.17 -10.24 0.37
N SER A 43 14.97 -10.37 0.97
CA SER A 43 14.83 -11.04 2.27
C SER A 43 14.84 -12.55 2.14
N ASP A 44 15.25 -13.26 3.21
CA ASP A 44 15.29 -14.72 3.23
C ASP A 44 13.91 -15.34 2.96
N ILE A 45 12.86 -14.68 3.47
CA ILE A 45 11.46 -14.99 3.20
C ILE A 45 10.77 -13.73 2.68
N VAL A 46 10.55 -13.67 1.37
CA VAL A 46 9.88 -12.53 0.73
C VAL A 46 8.39 -12.53 1.13
N ALA A 47 8.01 -11.57 1.97
CA ALA A 47 6.68 -11.40 2.55
C ALA A 47 6.12 -10.00 2.21
N PRO A 48 5.75 -9.74 0.94
CA PRO A 48 5.12 -8.49 0.53
C PRO A 48 3.65 -8.48 0.97
N TYR A 49 3.00 -7.31 0.88
CA TYR A 49 1.56 -7.18 1.11
C TYR A 49 0.76 -8.09 0.18
N GLU A 50 1.11 -8.07 -1.11
CA GLU A 50 0.54 -8.94 -2.13
C GLU A 50 1.62 -9.29 -3.16
N LYS A 51 1.36 -10.31 -3.97
CA LYS A 51 2.27 -10.74 -5.03
C LYS A 51 1.51 -11.09 -6.30
N TRP A 52 2.15 -10.86 -7.44
CA TRP A 52 1.71 -11.43 -8.69
C TRP A 52 1.98 -12.94 -8.67
N VAL A 53 0.98 -13.70 -9.07
CA VAL A 53 1.09 -15.14 -9.31
C VAL A 53 0.84 -15.38 -10.79
N TYR A 54 1.42 -16.46 -11.31
CA TYR A 54 1.12 -16.87 -12.68
C TYR A 54 -0.38 -17.11 -12.82
N HIS A 55 -0.95 -16.60 -13.91
CA HIS A 55 -2.36 -16.83 -14.23
C HIS A 55 -2.59 -18.34 -14.36
N ASP A 56 -3.54 -18.85 -13.58
CA ASP A 56 -3.97 -20.23 -13.69
C ASP A 56 -4.89 -20.35 -14.89
N THR A 57 -4.42 -21.06 -15.91
CA THR A 57 -5.13 -21.28 -17.19
C THR A 57 -6.46 -22.02 -17.04
N LEU A 58 -6.73 -22.62 -15.87
CA LEU A 58 -8.03 -23.20 -15.55
C LEU A 58 -9.11 -22.12 -15.31
N PHE A 59 -8.71 -20.89 -14.99
CA PHE A 59 -9.61 -19.75 -14.86
C PHE A 59 -9.86 -19.13 -16.24
N THR A 60 -10.92 -19.59 -16.90
CA THR A 60 -11.37 -19.08 -18.21
C THR A 60 -12.28 -17.86 -18.08
N GLU A 61 -12.02 -16.96 -17.13
CA GLU A 61 -12.78 -15.73 -17.01
C GLU A 61 -12.37 -14.82 -18.18
N LYS A 62 -13.19 -14.81 -19.23
CA LYS A 62 -13.07 -13.79 -20.28
C LYS A 62 -13.44 -12.47 -19.63
N GLU A 63 -12.43 -11.62 -19.38
CA GLU A 63 -12.64 -10.22 -19.05
C GLU A 63 -13.64 -9.64 -20.07
N PRO A 64 -14.88 -9.30 -19.65
CA PRO A 64 -15.81 -8.66 -20.56
C PRO A 64 -15.19 -7.34 -21.03
N GLU A 65 -15.45 -6.91 -22.27
CA GLU A 65 -15.11 -5.55 -22.69
C GLU A 65 -15.89 -4.55 -21.83
N ARG A 66 -15.29 -4.17 -20.70
CA ARG A 66 -15.89 -3.31 -19.69
C ARG A 66 -15.20 -1.97 -19.70
N ASN A 67 -15.98 -0.91 -19.84
CA ASN A 67 -15.50 0.44 -19.60
C ASN A 67 -15.53 0.73 -18.09
N TYR A 68 -14.41 0.51 -17.40
CA TYR A 68 -14.28 0.79 -15.95
C TYR A 68 -14.53 2.26 -15.59
N ALA A 69 -14.49 3.19 -16.56
CA ALA A 69 -14.78 4.60 -16.32
C ALA A 69 -16.25 4.98 -16.59
N ALA A 70 -17.08 4.05 -17.06
CA ALA A 70 -18.50 4.30 -17.32
C ALA A 70 -19.24 4.65 -16.02
N ASN A 71 -20.13 5.64 -16.08
CA ASN A 71 -20.93 6.15 -14.96
C ASN A 71 -20.15 6.78 -13.79
N LYS A 72 -18.81 6.66 -13.76
CA LYS A 72 -17.95 7.30 -12.76
C LYS A 72 -17.83 8.79 -13.00
N THR A 73 -18.33 9.60 -12.08
CA THR A 73 -18.36 11.06 -12.20
C THR A 73 -17.12 11.72 -11.58
N LYS A 74 -16.64 11.20 -10.45
CA LYS A 74 -15.47 11.71 -9.74
C LYS A 74 -14.17 11.26 -10.40
N LYS A 75 -13.11 12.04 -10.21
CA LYS A 75 -11.85 11.86 -10.93
C LYS A 75 -10.86 11.05 -10.10
N VAL A 76 -10.36 11.62 -9.02
CA VAL A 76 -9.27 11.04 -8.23
C VAL A 76 -9.67 10.98 -6.75
N ALA A 77 -9.53 9.81 -6.13
CA ALA A 77 -9.61 9.64 -4.68
C ALA A 77 -8.23 9.43 -4.07
N TRP A 78 -8.06 9.85 -2.82
CA TRP A 78 -6.88 9.51 -2.04
C TRP A 78 -7.20 9.33 -0.55
N PHE A 79 -6.88 8.15 -0.01
CA PHE A 79 -7.10 7.84 1.40
C PHE A 79 -5.78 7.98 2.16
N VAL A 80 -5.69 8.97 3.05
CA VAL A 80 -4.43 9.31 3.72
C VAL A 80 -4.64 9.88 5.12
N SER A 81 -3.87 9.35 6.08
CA SER A 81 -3.87 9.82 7.46
C SER A 81 -2.49 10.29 7.96
N ASN A 82 -1.41 9.92 7.29
CA ASN A 82 -0.06 10.40 7.61
C ASN A 82 0.29 11.60 6.70
N CYS A 83 0.12 12.80 7.24
CA CYS A 83 0.27 14.07 6.51
C CYS A 83 1.72 14.55 6.40
N HIS A 84 2.63 13.93 7.17
CA HIS A 84 4.02 14.34 7.30
C HIS A 84 5.00 13.29 6.73
N ALA A 85 4.52 12.47 5.79
CA ALA A 85 5.35 11.55 5.03
C ALA A 85 6.50 12.31 4.31
N ARG A 86 7.72 11.77 4.41
CA ARG A 86 8.95 12.41 3.92
C ARG A 86 9.24 12.12 2.44
N ASN A 87 8.21 11.97 1.63
CA ASN A 87 8.32 11.70 0.20
C ASN A 87 7.50 12.67 -0.67
N ARG A 88 7.06 13.80 -0.10
CA ARG A 88 6.33 14.88 -0.80
C ARG A 88 4.98 14.47 -1.40
N ARG A 89 4.45 13.28 -1.10
CA ARG A 89 3.17 12.79 -1.63
C ARG A 89 2.00 13.75 -1.41
N LEU A 90 1.94 14.41 -0.24
CA LEU A 90 0.90 15.39 0.06
C LEU A 90 1.06 16.67 -0.76
N GLN A 91 2.30 17.09 -1.02
CA GLN A 91 2.58 18.24 -1.87
C GLN A 91 2.19 17.91 -3.31
N TYR A 92 2.53 16.72 -3.80
CA TYR A 92 2.12 16.24 -5.12
C TYR A 92 0.60 16.24 -5.28
N ALA A 93 -0.13 15.59 -4.36
CA ALA A 93 -1.59 15.53 -4.41
C ALA A 93 -2.21 16.94 -4.43
N ARG A 94 -1.72 17.87 -3.60
CA ARG A 94 -2.19 19.26 -3.58
C ARG A 94 -1.88 20.04 -4.87
N GLN A 95 -0.75 19.77 -5.52
CA GLN A 95 -0.47 20.37 -6.83
C GLN A 95 -1.40 19.79 -7.90
N LEU A 96 -1.63 18.47 -7.88
CA LEU A 96 -2.56 17.80 -8.79
C LEU A 96 -3.99 18.34 -8.64
N SER A 97 -4.44 18.60 -7.40
CA SER A 97 -5.76 19.18 -7.10
C SER A 97 -6.03 20.53 -7.78
N LYS A 98 -5.00 21.23 -8.26
CA LYS A 98 -5.17 22.50 -8.99
C LYS A 98 -5.62 22.29 -10.44
N PHE A 99 -5.43 21.10 -10.99
CA PHE A 99 -5.67 20.78 -12.40
C PHE A 99 -6.80 19.77 -12.60
N ILE A 100 -7.04 18.90 -11.60
CA ILE A 100 -8.09 17.90 -11.61
C ILE A 100 -8.69 17.76 -10.21
N SER A 101 -9.98 17.42 -10.10
CA SER A 101 -10.59 17.17 -8.79
C SER A 101 -9.92 15.98 -8.10
N VAL A 102 -9.38 16.22 -6.91
CA VAL A 102 -8.79 15.18 -6.06
C VAL A 102 -9.47 15.24 -4.70
N ASP A 103 -10.24 14.21 -4.38
CA ASP A 103 -10.95 14.11 -3.11
C ASP A 103 -10.03 13.38 -2.12
N ILE A 104 -9.55 14.13 -1.13
CA ILE A 104 -8.62 13.63 -0.12
C ILE A 104 -9.41 13.27 1.13
N TYR A 105 -9.41 11.98 1.48
CA TYR A 105 -10.08 11.46 2.66
C TYR A 105 -9.11 11.13 3.78
N GLY A 106 -9.57 11.33 5.01
CA GLY A 106 -8.81 11.06 6.23
C GLY A 106 -8.20 12.33 6.82
N ALA A 107 -7.24 12.17 7.73
CA ALA A 107 -6.72 13.27 8.55
C ALA A 107 -6.02 14.40 7.75
N CYS A 108 -5.68 14.17 6.47
CA CYS A 108 -4.95 15.14 5.65
C CYS A 108 -5.82 15.88 4.64
N GLY A 109 -7.13 15.64 4.63
CA GLY A 109 -8.08 16.22 3.69
C GLY A 109 -9.37 16.66 4.36
N SER A 110 -10.29 17.18 3.56
CA SER A 110 -11.61 17.67 3.99
C SER A 110 -12.67 16.57 4.02
N HIS A 111 -12.44 15.44 3.36
CA HIS A 111 -13.40 14.35 3.31
C HIS A 111 -13.16 13.37 4.45
N HIS A 112 -14.25 12.87 5.02
CA HIS A 112 -14.20 11.90 6.09
C HIS A 112 -14.58 10.52 5.57
N CYS A 113 -13.74 9.54 5.91
CA CYS A 113 -13.96 8.13 5.62
C CYS A 113 -13.20 7.35 6.70
N PRO A 114 -13.90 6.86 7.73
CA PRO A 114 -13.30 6.05 8.77
C PRO A 114 -12.75 4.74 8.19
N ARG A 115 -11.58 4.28 8.67
CA ARG A 115 -10.99 3.01 8.21
C ARG A 115 -11.88 1.78 8.48
N ALA A 116 -12.75 1.86 9.48
CA ALA A 116 -13.66 0.78 9.84
C ALA A 116 -14.92 0.73 8.96
N ASP A 117 -15.13 1.73 8.11
CA ASP A 117 -16.29 1.80 7.23
C ASP A 117 -15.98 1.09 5.90
N PRO A 118 -16.60 -0.07 5.62
CA PRO A 118 -16.36 -0.80 4.37
C PRO A 118 -16.87 -0.04 3.14
N ASN A 119 -17.88 0.83 3.30
CA ASN A 119 -18.45 1.62 2.19
C ASN A 119 -17.41 2.58 1.59
N CYS A 120 -16.35 2.88 2.35
CA CYS A 120 -15.28 3.72 1.90
C CYS A 120 -14.52 3.17 0.69
N LEU A 121 -14.19 1.89 0.70
CA LEU A 121 -13.47 1.31 -0.42
C LEU A 121 -14.43 1.07 -1.60
N GLU A 122 -15.68 0.70 -1.33
CA GLU A 122 -16.71 0.50 -2.35
C GLU A 122 -17.02 1.77 -3.18
N MET A 123 -16.81 2.96 -2.62
CA MET A 123 -16.96 4.21 -3.38
C MET A 123 -15.97 4.29 -4.55
N LEU A 124 -14.79 3.65 -4.44
CA LEU A 124 -13.80 3.61 -5.51
C LEU A 124 -14.37 2.88 -6.73
N ASP A 125 -15.10 1.79 -6.52
CA ASP A 125 -15.73 1.00 -7.58
C ASP A 125 -16.79 1.77 -8.35
N LYS A 126 -17.49 2.68 -7.69
CA LYS A 126 -18.70 3.33 -8.25
C LYS A 126 -18.44 4.75 -8.74
N GLU A 127 -17.58 5.50 -8.06
CA GLU A 127 -17.53 6.95 -8.23
C GLU A 127 -16.25 7.45 -8.90
N TYR A 128 -15.10 6.78 -8.66
CA TYR A 128 -13.78 7.30 -9.01
C TYR A 128 -13.11 6.59 -10.18
N LYS A 129 -12.43 7.34 -11.04
CA LYS A 129 -11.66 6.78 -12.15
C LYS A 129 -10.24 6.40 -11.75
N PHE A 130 -9.64 7.18 -10.85
CA PHE A 130 -8.27 7.03 -10.40
C PHE A 130 -8.17 7.02 -8.88
N TYR A 131 -7.16 6.33 -8.37
CA TYR A 131 -6.82 6.29 -6.95
C TYR A 131 -5.34 6.61 -6.76
N LEU A 132 -4.99 7.53 -5.86
CA LEU A 132 -3.59 7.80 -5.52
C LEU A 132 -3.07 6.73 -4.56
N ALA A 133 -2.32 5.77 -5.07
CA ALA A 133 -1.73 4.66 -4.31
C ALA A 133 -0.37 5.02 -3.68
N PHE A 134 -0.22 6.26 -3.21
CA PHE A 134 1.07 6.77 -2.75
C PHE A 134 1.49 6.21 -1.40
N GLU A 135 2.65 5.56 -1.39
CA GLU A 135 3.27 5.10 -0.16
C GLU A 135 3.74 6.23 0.75
N ASN A 136 3.97 5.91 2.02
CA ASN A 136 4.44 6.88 3.02
C ASN A 136 5.95 7.20 2.89
N SER A 137 6.68 6.42 2.08
CA SER A 137 8.12 6.51 1.88
C SER A 137 8.52 5.93 0.53
N ASN A 138 9.61 6.44 -0.05
CA ASN A 138 10.16 5.92 -1.31
C ASN A 138 11.23 4.88 -1.00
N CYS A 139 10.81 3.63 -0.87
CA CYS A 139 11.68 2.52 -0.51
C CYS A 139 11.67 1.46 -1.61
N ARG A 140 12.82 0.84 -1.89
CA ARG A 140 12.95 -0.25 -2.86
C ARG A 140 11.99 -1.38 -2.51
N ASP A 141 11.21 -1.84 -3.48
CA ASP A 141 10.21 -2.91 -3.40
C ASP A 141 9.00 -2.63 -2.48
N TYR A 142 8.87 -1.43 -1.91
CA TYR A 142 7.79 -1.10 -0.97
C TYR A 142 6.50 -0.76 -1.72
N VAL A 143 5.64 -1.76 -1.88
CA VAL A 143 4.30 -1.64 -2.48
C VAL A 143 3.30 -2.35 -1.56
N THR A 144 2.26 -1.64 -1.14
CA THR A 144 1.38 -2.07 -0.04
C THR A 144 -0.08 -2.29 -0.47
N GLU A 145 -0.97 -2.42 0.51
CA GLU A 145 -2.42 -2.48 0.31
C GLU A 145 -2.96 -1.33 -0.55
N LYS A 146 -2.29 -0.17 -0.56
CA LYS A 146 -2.74 1.00 -1.34
C LYS A 146 -2.78 0.69 -2.84
N PHE A 147 -1.77 0.00 -3.34
CA PHE A 147 -1.73 -0.36 -4.76
C PHE A 147 -2.61 -1.57 -5.05
N PHE A 148 -2.46 -2.63 -4.26
CA PHE A 148 -3.11 -3.91 -4.56
C PHE A 148 -4.57 -3.95 -4.12
N VAL A 149 -4.83 -3.70 -2.84
CA VAL A 149 -6.17 -3.82 -2.25
C VAL A 149 -7.01 -2.61 -2.63
N ASN A 150 -6.59 -1.39 -2.28
CA ASN A 150 -7.40 -0.20 -2.55
C ASN A 150 -7.45 0.16 -4.04
N GLY A 151 -6.40 -0.18 -4.79
CA GLY A 151 -6.29 0.10 -6.22
C GLY A 151 -6.84 -1.04 -7.06
N LEU A 152 -6.05 -2.10 -7.23
CA LEU A 152 -6.32 -3.18 -8.20
C LEU A 152 -7.51 -4.10 -7.86
N GLN A 153 -7.88 -4.26 -6.59
CA GLN A 153 -9.09 -5.02 -6.23
C GLN A 153 -10.37 -4.19 -6.37
N HIS A 154 -10.25 -2.92 -6.77
CA HIS A 154 -11.36 -2.05 -7.09
C HIS A 154 -11.29 -1.61 -8.55
N ASP A 155 -12.42 -1.20 -9.11
CA ASP A 155 -12.54 -0.82 -10.54
C ASP A 155 -11.86 0.53 -10.88
N VAL A 156 -10.72 0.86 -10.25
CA VAL A 156 -10.01 2.15 -10.37
C VAL A 156 -8.60 1.97 -10.88
N LEU A 157 -8.07 2.96 -11.60
CA LEU A 157 -6.68 2.95 -12.01
C LEU A 157 -5.78 3.54 -10.90
N PRO A 158 -4.88 2.76 -10.29
CA PRO A 158 -3.94 3.29 -9.30
C PRO A 158 -2.86 4.17 -9.96
N ILE A 159 -2.58 5.32 -9.35
CA ILE A 159 -1.47 6.22 -9.67
C ILE A 159 -0.42 6.06 -8.55
N VAL A 160 0.80 5.69 -8.91
CA VAL A 160 1.91 5.38 -7.98
C VAL A 160 3.02 6.42 -8.01
#